data_AF-A0A8T6UF35-F1
#
_entry.id   AF-A0A8T6UF35-F1
#
_cell.length_a   1.000
_cell.length_b   1.000
_cell.length_c   1.000
_cell.angle_alpha   90.00
_cell.angle_beta   90.00
_cell.angle_gamma   90.00
#
_symmetry.space_group_name_H-M   'P 1'
#
loop_
_entity.id
_entity.type
_entity.pdbx_description
1 polymer ?
#
loop_
_entity_poly.entity_id
_entity_poly.type
_entity_poly.pdbx_seq_one_letter_code
_entity_poly.pdbx_strand_id
1 'polypeptide(L)'
;DICIFTTHTPVEAGHDKFPYDLVKETMGEIIPLEILKRLGGQDRLNMTRLALNLSKYVNGVAKRHKEFSMKLFPGHHISAITNGVHSFTWTCDSFRKLYDKYLPGWANEPELLVRVDSIPDEEIWRAHTGAKEKLIDFVRQRKNVNLDLDVLTLGFARRATSYKRPNLLFSDLGRLRAINRKGRLQAIFAGNAHPKDWSGKRLIEEIYGYIQKLGDVMKIVYLEDYDMQMAAKL
;
A
#
# COMPACT_ATOMS: atom_id res chain seq x y z
N ASP A 1 1.24 34.02 -4.44
CA ASP A 1 1.01 32.58 -4.69
C ASP A 1 1.00 31.78 -3.39
N ILE A 2 0.11 30.80 -3.28
CA ILE A 2 -0.11 30.02 -2.06
C ILE A 2 0.55 28.65 -2.23
N CYS A 3 1.62 28.38 -1.47
CA CYS A 3 2.20 27.05 -1.39
C CYS A 3 1.36 26.17 -0.44
N ILE A 4 1.10 24.93 -0.86
CA ILE A 4 0.42 23.89 -0.10
C ILE A 4 1.37 22.71 0.06
N PHE A 5 1.54 22.24 1.29
CA PHE A 5 2.41 21.11 1.61
C PHE A 5 1.61 19.93 2.18
N THR A 6 1.72 18.77 1.53
CA THR A 6 1.21 17.50 2.06
C THR A 6 2.36 16.66 2.61
N THR A 7 2.27 16.25 3.88
CA THR A 7 3.19 15.27 4.47
C THR A 7 2.61 13.85 4.39
N HIS A 8 3.39 12.92 3.85
CA HIS A 8 3.00 11.51 3.63
C HIS A 8 3.71 10.53 4.57
N THR A 9 4.71 10.98 5.32
CA THR A 9 5.55 10.11 6.14
C THR A 9 5.42 10.46 7.63
N PRO A 10 5.12 9.48 8.48
CA PRO A 10 5.21 9.61 9.92
C PRO A 10 6.57 9.16 10.47
N VAL A 11 7.57 8.87 9.62
CA VAL A 11 8.88 8.41 10.09
C VAL A 11 9.96 9.43 9.80
N GLU A 12 10.84 9.66 10.77
CA GLU A 12 11.93 10.64 10.69
C GLU A 12 12.83 10.42 9.47
N ALA A 13 13.09 9.15 9.14
CA ALA A 13 13.88 8.78 7.97
C ALA A 13 13.24 9.17 6.62
N GLY A 14 11.95 9.52 6.61
CA GLY A 14 11.27 10.05 5.42
C GLY A 14 11.35 11.57 5.29
N HIS A 15 11.95 12.27 6.26
CA HIS A 15 12.17 13.72 6.20
C HIS A 15 13.59 14.00 5.69
N ASP A 16 13.68 14.40 4.42
CA ASP A 16 14.97 14.67 3.78
C ASP A 16 15.73 15.80 4.48
N LYS A 17 17.00 15.52 4.80
CA LYS A 17 17.94 16.44 5.43
C LYS A 17 19.24 16.46 4.65
N PHE A 18 19.72 17.65 4.32
CA PHE A 18 20.96 17.83 3.54
C PHE A 18 21.96 18.70 4.30
N PRO A 19 23.26 18.36 4.32
CA PRO A 19 24.30 19.27 4.82
C PRO A 19 24.33 20.54 3.97
N TYR A 20 24.61 21.69 4.59
CA TYR A 20 24.59 22.98 3.89
C TYR A 20 25.65 23.12 2.81
N ASP A 21 26.81 22.47 2.96
CA ASP A 21 27.85 22.46 1.93
C ASP A 21 27.33 21.84 0.63
N LEU A 22 26.59 20.71 0.73
CA LEU A 22 25.97 20.07 -0.42
C LEU A 22 24.88 20.96 -1.05
N VAL A 23 24.09 21.66 -0.23
CA VAL A 23 23.07 22.59 -0.73
C VAL A 23 23.73 23.71 -1.53
N LYS A 24 24.82 24.30 -1.00
CA LYS A 24 25.58 25.36 -1.66
C LYS A 24 26.27 24.88 -2.93
N GLU A 25 26.85 23.68 -2.92
CA GLU A 25 27.46 23.07 -4.11
C GLU A 25 26.41 22.82 -5.21
N THR A 26 25.21 22.38 -4.84
CA THR A 26 24.15 22.01 -5.78
C THR A 26 23.41 23.24 -6.35
N MET A 27 23.11 24.22 -5.50
CA MET A 27 22.23 25.35 -5.86
C MET A 27 22.99 26.67 -6.04
N GLY A 28 24.27 26.74 -5.66
CA GLY A 28 24.97 28.01 -5.46
C GLY A 28 24.41 28.81 -4.29
N GLU A 29 24.65 30.12 -4.30
CA GLU A 29 24.19 31.06 -3.25
C GLU A 29 22.98 31.89 -3.70
N ILE A 30 21.96 31.24 -4.25
CA ILE A 30 20.73 31.92 -4.71
C ILE A 30 19.95 32.51 -3.52
N ILE A 31 20.03 31.87 -2.34
CA ILE A 31 19.35 32.30 -1.11
C ILE A 31 20.41 32.44 0.00
N PRO A 32 20.40 33.54 0.77
CA PRO A 32 21.28 33.68 1.92
C PRO A 32 21.17 32.50 2.89
N LEU A 33 22.32 31.89 3.23
CA LEU A 33 22.39 30.69 4.06
C LEU A 33 21.66 30.85 5.40
N GLU A 34 21.76 32.02 6.01
CA GLU A 34 21.09 32.33 7.29
C GLU A 34 19.57 32.26 7.20
N ILE A 35 18.99 32.61 6.05
CA ILE A 35 17.54 32.46 5.81
C ILE A 35 17.18 30.98 5.74
N LEU A 36 17.98 30.17 5.03
CA LEU A 36 17.77 28.72 4.93
C LEU A 36 17.93 28.02 6.28
N LYS A 37 18.88 28.44 7.11
CA LYS A 37 19.05 27.92 8.49
C LYS A 37 17.85 28.26 9.36
N ARG A 38 17.38 29.50 9.30
CA ARG A 38 16.20 29.95 10.05
C ARG A 38 14.94 29.17 9.69
N LEU A 39 14.73 28.87 8.41
CA LEU A 39 13.52 28.20 7.92
C LEU A 39 13.63 26.67 7.90
N GLY A 40 14.83 26.13 7.70
CA GLY A 40 15.10 24.72 7.44
C GLY A 40 15.78 23.97 8.57
N GLY A 41 16.34 24.65 9.58
CA GLY A 41 17.08 24.04 10.68
C GLY A 41 18.55 24.47 10.73
N GLN A 42 19.15 24.54 11.91
CA GLN A 42 20.50 25.12 12.08
C GLN A 42 21.61 24.23 11.54
N ASP A 43 21.55 22.92 11.79
CA ASP A 43 22.65 22.00 11.48
C ASP A 43 22.60 21.47 10.03
N ARG A 44 21.39 21.22 9.53
CA ARG A 44 21.13 20.66 8.19
C ARG A 44 19.83 21.24 7.66
N LEU A 45 19.76 21.40 6.34
CA LEU A 45 18.52 21.80 5.66
C LEU A 45 17.51 20.64 5.72
N ASN A 46 16.51 20.76 6.60
CA ASN A 46 15.37 19.85 6.65
C ASN A 46 14.27 20.37 5.70
N MET A 47 14.06 19.64 4.61
CA MET A 47 13.10 20.02 3.57
C MET A 47 11.66 20.05 4.07
N THR A 48 11.32 19.20 5.04
CA THR A 48 9.99 19.20 5.66
C THR A 48 9.79 20.46 6.51
N ARG A 49 10.77 20.85 7.33
CA ARG A 49 10.68 22.11 8.10
C ARG A 49 10.61 23.33 7.20
N LEU A 50 11.41 23.35 6.14
CA LEU A 50 11.37 24.41 5.14
C LEU A 50 9.96 24.52 4.53
N ALA A 51 9.39 23.41 4.07
CA ALA A 51 8.05 23.37 3.50
C ALA A 51 6.97 23.78 4.51
N LEU A 52 7.06 23.31 5.75
CA LEU A 52 6.13 23.69 6.83
C LEU A 52 6.16 25.19 7.14
N ASN A 53 7.34 25.82 7.11
CA ASN A 53 7.50 27.25 7.40
C ASN A 53 7.11 28.15 6.22
N LEU A 54 7.13 27.64 4.99
CA LEU A 54 6.84 28.40 3.77
C LEU A 54 5.46 28.10 3.15
N SER A 55 4.71 27.16 3.72
CA SER A 55 3.37 26.79 3.23
C SER A 55 2.27 27.43 4.06
N LYS A 56 1.25 27.95 3.38
CA LYS A 56 0.07 28.53 4.06
C LYS A 56 -0.89 27.44 4.53
N TYR A 57 -0.97 26.34 3.77
CA TYR A 57 -1.78 25.19 4.12
C TYR A 57 -0.91 23.95 4.17
N VAL A 58 -1.07 23.20 5.26
CA VAL A 58 -0.37 21.94 5.48
C VAL A 58 -1.39 20.87 5.85
N ASN A 59 -1.31 19.71 5.21
CA ASN A 59 -2.13 18.56 5.56
C ASN A 59 -1.34 17.26 5.67
N GLY A 60 -1.80 16.38 6.55
CA GLY A 60 -1.47 14.96 6.53
C GLY A 60 -2.50 14.15 5.74
N VAL A 61 -2.16 12.88 5.51
CA VAL A 61 -2.93 11.97 4.65
C VAL A 61 -3.98 11.09 5.36
N ALA A 62 -4.16 11.30 6.67
CA ALA A 62 -5.16 10.65 7.52
C ALA A 62 -5.30 11.40 8.85
N LYS A 63 -6.42 11.20 9.56
CA LYS A 63 -6.64 11.81 10.90
C LYS A 63 -5.54 11.44 11.90
N ARG A 64 -5.18 10.16 11.99
CA ARG A 64 -4.08 9.69 12.86
C ARG A 64 -2.71 10.17 12.38
N HIS A 65 -2.53 10.32 11.07
CA HIS A 65 -1.29 10.88 10.51
C HIS A 65 -1.11 12.33 10.95
N LYS A 66 -2.18 13.15 10.89
CA LYS A 66 -2.20 14.52 11.41
C LYS A 66 -1.73 14.59 12.87
N GLU A 67 -2.32 13.76 13.73
CA GLU A 67 -1.97 13.71 15.16
C GLU A 67 -0.49 13.37 15.37
N PHE A 68 0.05 12.43 14.59
CA PHE A 68 1.46 12.06 14.67
C PHE A 68 2.38 13.16 14.14
N SER A 69 2.06 13.75 12.98
CA SER A 69 2.85 14.84 12.40
C SER A 69 2.91 16.07 13.31
N MET A 70 1.82 16.41 14.01
CA MET A 70 1.82 17.50 14.99
C MET A 70 2.72 17.22 16.20
N LYS A 71 2.92 15.95 16.57
CA LYS A 71 3.87 15.56 17.63
C LYS A 71 5.32 15.67 17.14
N LEU A 72 5.59 15.33 15.88
CA LEU A 72 6.92 15.48 15.26
C LEU A 72 7.30 16.95 15.04
N PHE A 73 6.32 17.79 14.69
CA PHE A 73 6.52 19.19 14.35
C PHE A 73 5.65 20.08 15.25
N PRO A 74 6.01 20.19 16.55
CA PRO A 74 5.25 21.02 17.48
C PRO A 74 5.23 22.48 17.03
N GLY A 75 4.09 23.15 17.23
CA GLY A 75 3.88 24.54 16.83
C GLY A 75 3.33 24.74 15.41
N HIS A 76 3.30 23.69 14.57
CA HIS A 76 2.69 23.77 13.25
C HIS A 76 1.22 23.34 13.26
N HIS A 77 0.37 24.10 12.57
CA HIS A 77 -1.01 23.69 12.29
C HIS A 77 -1.04 22.76 11.07
N ILE A 78 -1.52 21.53 11.27
CA ILE A 78 -1.62 20.51 10.22
C ILE A 78 -3.07 20.04 10.15
N SER A 79 -3.67 20.09 8.97
CA SER A 79 -5.00 19.55 8.67
C SER A 79 -4.94 18.06 8.26
N ALA A 80 -6.09 17.41 8.10
CA ALA A 80 -6.15 16.03 7.61
C ALA A 80 -7.01 15.94 6.34
N ILE A 81 -6.42 15.43 5.27
CA ILE A 81 -7.12 15.02 4.06
C ILE A 81 -6.87 13.52 3.91
N THR A 82 -7.90 12.70 4.11
CA THR A 82 -7.72 11.24 4.06
C THR A 82 -7.52 10.81 2.61
N ASN A 83 -6.46 10.03 2.34
CA ASN A 83 -6.23 9.50 1.00
C ASN A 83 -7.44 8.72 0.48
N GLY A 84 -7.74 8.89 -0.81
CA GLY A 84 -8.72 8.11 -1.55
C GLY A 84 -8.07 7.30 -2.67
N VAL A 85 -8.88 6.46 -3.31
CA VAL A 85 -8.53 5.76 -4.55
C VAL A 85 -9.61 6.04 -5.59
N HIS A 86 -9.25 6.05 -6.87
CA HIS A 86 -10.21 6.23 -7.95
C HIS A 86 -11.11 4.98 -8.07
N SER A 87 -12.39 5.13 -7.71
CA SER A 87 -13.37 4.04 -7.59
C SER A 87 -13.47 3.21 -8.86
N PHE A 88 -13.60 3.85 -10.02
CA PHE A 88 -13.73 3.14 -11.28
C PHE A 88 -12.49 2.30 -11.60
N THR A 89 -11.29 2.89 -11.52
CA THR A 89 -10.03 2.21 -11.85
C THR A 89 -9.78 0.98 -10.98
N TRP A 90 -10.08 1.08 -9.68
CA TRP A 90 -9.75 0.05 -8.69
C TRP A 90 -10.87 -0.94 -8.40
N THR A 91 -11.97 -0.90 -9.16
CA THR A 91 -13.04 -1.91 -9.10
C THR A 91 -12.92 -2.84 -10.29
N CYS A 92 -12.96 -4.15 -10.07
CA CYS A 92 -12.88 -5.14 -11.15
C CYS A 92 -14.17 -5.22 -11.97
N ASP A 93 -14.09 -5.67 -13.23
CA ASP A 93 -15.22 -5.60 -14.17
C ASP A 93 -16.49 -6.32 -13.69
N SER A 94 -16.35 -7.41 -12.93
CA SER A 94 -17.51 -8.14 -12.41
C SER A 94 -18.30 -7.29 -11.41
N PHE A 95 -17.60 -6.58 -10.52
CA PHE A 95 -18.21 -5.63 -9.61
C PHE A 95 -18.64 -4.34 -10.30
N ARG A 96 -17.94 -3.86 -11.34
CA ARG A 96 -18.40 -2.70 -12.13
C ARG A 96 -19.79 -2.97 -12.72
N LYS A 97 -19.97 -4.11 -13.41
CA LYS A 97 -21.27 -4.50 -13.98
C LYS A 97 -22.36 -4.62 -12.92
N LEU A 98 -22.01 -5.16 -11.75
CA LEU A 98 -22.93 -5.28 -10.63
C LEU A 98 -23.35 -3.90 -10.11
N TYR A 99 -22.39 -3.01 -9.87
CA TYR A 99 -22.67 -1.66 -9.40
C TYR A 99 -23.38 -0.80 -10.45
N ASP A 100 -23.09 -0.95 -11.74
CA ASP A 100 -23.83 -0.27 -12.80
C ASP A 100 -25.32 -0.64 -12.80
N LYS A 101 -25.64 -1.90 -12.45
CA LYS A 101 -27.02 -2.40 -12.35
C LYS A 101 -27.75 -1.88 -11.10
N TYR A 102 -27.10 -1.88 -9.94
CA TYR A 102 -27.76 -1.61 -8.65
C TYR A 102 -27.52 -0.19 -8.11
N LEU A 103 -26.41 0.45 -8.48
CA LEU A 103 -25.92 1.73 -7.94
C LEU A 103 -25.46 2.65 -9.08
N PRO A 104 -26.34 3.02 -10.03
CA PRO A 104 -25.97 3.85 -11.17
C PRO A 104 -25.35 5.18 -10.69
N GLY A 105 -24.17 5.53 -11.23
CA GLY A 105 -23.40 6.72 -10.84
C GLY A 105 -22.23 6.47 -9.88
N TRP A 106 -22.13 5.27 -9.28
CA TRP A 106 -21.10 4.92 -8.28
C TRP A 106 -19.64 5.23 -8.70
N ALA A 107 -19.37 5.22 -10.01
CA ALA A 107 -18.05 5.49 -10.56
C ALA A 107 -17.60 6.95 -10.30
N ASN A 108 -18.53 7.90 -10.31
CA ASN A 108 -18.25 9.32 -10.07
C ASN A 108 -18.64 9.75 -8.65
N GLU A 109 -19.62 9.05 -8.06
CA GLU A 109 -20.15 9.30 -6.71
C GLU A 109 -19.94 8.04 -5.84
N PRO A 110 -18.70 7.74 -5.42
CA PRO A 110 -18.38 6.51 -4.69
C PRO A 110 -19.09 6.40 -3.32
N GLU A 111 -19.61 7.50 -2.78
CA GLU A 111 -20.49 7.51 -1.61
C GLU A 111 -21.75 6.66 -1.80
N LEU A 112 -22.19 6.41 -3.03
CA LEU A 112 -23.32 5.53 -3.31
C LEU A 112 -23.06 4.08 -2.90
N LEU A 113 -21.79 3.65 -2.82
CA LEU A 113 -21.39 2.31 -2.41
C LEU A 113 -21.81 1.96 -0.97
N VAL A 114 -22.15 2.95 -0.13
CA VAL A 114 -22.74 2.68 1.20
C VAL A 114 -24.10 1.96 1.13
N ARG A 115 -24.72 1.92 -0.05
CA ARG A 115 -26.00 1.24 -0.30
C ARG A 115 -25.82 -0.18 -0.86
N VAL A 116 -24.60 -0.73 -0.80
CA VAL A 116 -24.29 -2.09 -1.30
C VAL A 116 -25.19 -3.17 -0.67
N ASP A 117 -25.69 -2.95 0.55
CA ASP A 117 -26.59 -3.87 1.26
C ASP A 117 -27.94 -4.09 0.55
N SER A 118 -28.27 -3.26 -0.44
CA SER A 118 -29.46 -3.45 -1.31
C SER A 118 -29.24 -4.49 -2.43
N ILE A 119 -28.01 -4.92 -2.65
CA ILE A 119 -27.66 -5.91 -3.67
C ILE A 119 -27.83 -7.31 -3.08
N PRO A 120 -28.54 -8.24 -3.76
CA PRO A 120 -28.67 -9.62 -3.29
C PRO A 120 -27.32 -10.33 -3.12
N ASP A 121 -27.16 -11.06 -2.02
CA ASP A 121 -25.93 -11.80 -1.68
C ASP A 121 -25.46 -12.72 -2.81
N GLU A 122 -26.38 -13.39 -3.50
CA GLU A 122 -26.06 -14.28 -4.62
C GLU A 122 -25.42 -13.55 -5.81
N GLU A 123 -25.82 -12.30 -6.07
CA GLU A 123 -25.25 -11.48 -7.15
C GLU A 123 -23.86 -10.96 -6.75
N ILE A 124 -23.66 -10.60 -5.48
CA ILE A 124 -22.33 -10.28 -4.93
C ILE A 124 -21.41 -11.49 -5.03
N TRP A 125 -21.90 -12.67 -4.62
CA TRP A 125 -21.13 -13.91 -4.67
C TRP A 125 -20.75 -14.30 -6.10
N ARG A 126 -21.67 -14.13 -7.06
CA ARG A 126 -21.39 -14.34 -8.48
C ARG A 126 -20.32 -13.37 -9.00
N ALA A 127 -20.40 -12.09 -8.64
CA ALA A 127 -19.39 -11.10 -9.03
C ALA A 127 -18.01 -11.39 -8.41
N HIS A 128 -17.97 -11.82 -7.15
CA HIS A 128 -16.77 -12.26 -6.46
C HIS A 128 -16.15 -13.49 -7.15
N THR A 129 -16.95 -14.50 -7.45
CA THR A 129 -16.51 -15.73 -8.12
C THR A 129 -15.92 -15.41 -9.50
N GLY A 130 -16.59 -14.57 -10.31
CA GLY A 130 -16.05 -14.14 -11.60
C GLY A 130 -14.78 -13.28 -11.50
N ALA A 131 -14.59 -12.53 -10.41
CA ALA A 131 -13.31 -11.85 -10.15
C ALA A 131 -12.20 -12.87 -9.81
N LYS A 132 -12.53 -13.87 -8.99
CA LYS A 132 -11.62 -14.90 -8.54
C LYS A 132 -11.17 -15.84 -9.68
N GLU A 133 -12.06 -16.18 -10.61
CA GLU A 133 -11.71 -16.91 -11.83
C GLU A 133 -10.62 -16.18 -12.63
N LYS A 134 -10.82 -14.89 -12.91
CA LYS A 134 -9.83 -14.06 -13.61
C LYS A 134 -8.48 -14.01 -12.90
N LEU A 135 -8.49 -13.94 -11.56
CA LEU A 135 -7.28 -13.98 -10.74
C LEU A 135 -6.57 -15.34 -10.84
N ILE A 136 -7.30 -16.44 -10.72
CA ILE A 136 -6.75 -17.80 -10.82
C ILE A 136 -6.16 -18.04 -12.20
N ASP A 137 -6.84 -17.60 -13.27
CA ASP A 137 -6.33 -17.68 -14.64
C ASP A 137 -5.04 -16.87 -14.82
N PHE A 138 -4.99 -15.66 -14.28
CA PHE A 138 -3.79 -14.83 -14.30
C PHE A 138 -2.61 -15.52 -13.58
N VAL A 139 -2.85 -16.11 -12.41
CA VAL A 139 -1.85 -16.87 -11.67
C VAL A 139 -1.39 -18.10 -12.45
N ARG A 140 -2.32 -18.85 -13.06
CA ARG A 140 -2.02 -20.02 -13.89
C ARG A 140 -1.11 -19.64 -15.06
N GLN A 141 -1.42 -18.54 -15.77
CA GLN A 141 -0.61 -18.07 -16.90
C GLN A 141 0.80 -17.63 -16.48
N ARG A 142 0.94 -16.98 -15.31
CA ARG A 142 2.23 -16.47 -14.81
C ARG A 142 3.11 -17.54 -14.16
N LYS A 143 2.50 -18.53 -13.49
CA LYS A 143 3.21 -19.46 -12.59
C LYS A 143 2.98 -20.93 -12.85
N ASN A 144 2.09 -21.27 -13.78
CA ASN A 144 1.66 -22.65 -14.02
C ASN A 144 1.15 -23.35 -12.75
N VAL A 145 0.56 -22.58 -11.83
CA VAL A 145 -0.05 -23.10 -10.60
C VAL A 145 -1.56 -23.03 -10.72
N ASN A 146 -2.21 -24.18 -10.54
CA ASN A 146 -3.67 -24.27 -10.52
C ASN A 146 -4.19 -24.04 -9.10
N LEU A 147 -4.64 -22.82 -8.84
CA LEU A 147 -5.42 -22.49 -7.65
C LEU A 147 -6.87 -22.99 -7.79
N ASP A 148 -7.54 -23.17 -6.66
CA ASP A 148 -8.91 -23.69 -6.60
C ASP A 148 -9.92 -22.55 -6.37
N LEU A 149 -11.03 -22.57 -7.10
CA LEU A 149 -12.07 -21.54 -7.05
C LEU A 149 -12.89 -21.61 -5.76
N ASP A 150 -13.05 -22.78 -5.16
CA ASP A 150 -13.87 -23.00 -3.96
C ASP A 150 -13.06 -22.87 -2.66
N VAL A 151 -11.75 -22.68 -2.77
CA VAL A 151 -10.82 -22.57 -1.63
C VAL A 151 -10.59 -21.11 -1.26
N LEU A 152 -10.62 -20.76 0.03
CA LEU A 152 -10.37 -19.39 0.48
C LEU A 152 -8.96 -18.92 0.07
N THR A 153 -8.88 -17.85 -0.73
CA THR A 153 -7.62 -17.25 -1.19
C THR A 153 -7.26 -16.05 -0.33
N LEU A 154 -6.10 -16.10 0.31
CA LEU A 154 -5.52 -14.96 1.03
C LEU A 154 -4.59 -14.17 0.10
N GLY A 155 -4.83 -12.88 -0.08
CA GLY A 155 -3.95 -11.99 -0.86
C GLY A 155 -3.07 -11.12 0.02
N PHE A 156 -1.76 -11.07 -0.26
CA PHE A 156 -0.83 -10.09 0.31
C PHE A 156 -0.02 -9.44 -0.82
N ALA A 157 -0.41 -8.23 -1.22
CA ALA A 157 0.20 -7.51 -2.34
C ALA A 157 0.78 -6.15 -1.90
N ARG A 158 1.96 -6.15 -1.27
CA ARG A 158 2.58 -4.92 -0.72
C ARG A 158 4.09 -5.01 -0.79
N ARG A 159 4.76 -3.84 -0.89
CA ARG A 159 6.23 -3.73 -0.77
C ARG A 159 6.78 -4.52 0.42
N ALA A 160 7.74 -5.40 0.19
CA ALA A 160 8.37 -6.22 1.22
C ALA A 160 9.24 -5.35 2.13
N THR A 161 8.73 -5.03 3.31
CA THR A 161 9.38 -4.20 4.35
C THR A 161 9.00 -4.75 5.72
N SER A 162 9.92 -4.67 6.69
CA SER A 162 9.78 -5.31 8.00
C SER A 162 8.52 -4.91 8.77
N TYR A 163 8.15 -3.63 8.75
CA TYR A 163 6.97 -3.14 9.46
C TYR A 163 5.64 -3.67 8.89
N LYS A 164 5.61 -4.17 7.65
CA LYS A 164 4.39 -4.74 7.02
C LYS A 164 4.17 -6.22 7.33
N ARG A 165 5.17 -6.89 7.92
CA ARG A 165 5.09 -8.27 8.44
C ARG A 165 4.48 -9.28 7.43
N PRO A 166 5.02 -9.40 6.20
CA PRO A 166 4.49 -10.35 5.22
C PRO A 166 4.61 -11.81 5.69
N ASN A 167 5.53 -12.11 6.61
CA ASN A 167 5.74 -13.43 7.18
C ASN A 167 4.80 -13.79 8.35
N LEU A 168 3.88 -12.89 8.75
CA LEU A 168 3.00 -13.12 9.91
C LEU A 168 2.14 -14.39 9.78
N LEU A 169 1.68 -14.70 8.56
CA LEU A 169 0.93 -15.93 8.25
C LEU A 169 1.70 -17.21 8.64
N PHE A 170 3.03 -17.15 8.62
CA PHE A 170 3.93 -18.28 8.85
C PHE A 170 4.51 -18.34 10.27
N SER A 171 4.04 -17.46 11.17
CA SER A 171 4.52 -17.41 12.56
C SER A 171 4.24 -18.69 13.36
N ASP A 172 3.17 -19.42 13.01
CA ASP A 172 2.81 -20.71 13.59
C ASP A 172 2.46 -21.72 12.49
N LEU A 173 3.49 -22.43 12.01
CA LEU A 173 3.34 -23.44 10.97
C LEU A 173 2.50 -24.64 11.42
N GLY A 174 2.56 -25.01 12.70
CA GLY A 174 1.79 -26.13 13.24
C GLY A 174 0.30 -25.84 13.17
N ARG A 175 -0.10 -24.65 13.60
CA ARG A 175 -1.48 -24.17 13.49
C ARG A 175 -1.92 -24.01 12.04
N LEU A 176 -1.07 -23.46 11.17
CA LEU A 176 -1.39 -23.32 9.74
C LEU A 176 -1.66 -24.70 9.10
N ARG A 177 -0.82 -25.71 9.40
CA ARG A 177 -1.04 -27.10 8.95
C ARG A 177 -2.33 -27.69 9.51
N ALA A 178 -2.63 -27.46 10.79
CA ALA A 178 -3.87 -27.94 11.40
C ALA A 178 -5.12 -27.33 10.75
N ILE A 179 -5.13 -26.01 10.52
CA ILE A 179 -6.24 -25.31 9.88
C ILE A 179 -6.39 -25.77 8.42
N ASN A 180 -5.27 -25.89 7.70
CA ASN A 180 -5.31 -26.27 6.30
C ASN A 180 -5.33 -27.78 6.02
N ARG A 181 -5.55 -28.62 7.04
CA ARG A 181 -5.56 -30.08 6.89
C ARG A 181 -6.57 -30.59 5.86
N LYS A 182 -7.65 -29.84 5.62
CA LYS A 182 -8.68 -30.12 4.59
C LYS A 182 -8.47 -29.36 3.28
N GLY A 183 -7.34 -28.67 3.09
CA GLY A 183 -7.03 -27.91 1.87
C GLY A 183 -7.93 -26.69 1.63
N ARG A 184 -8.40 -26.02 2.69
CA ARG A 184 -9.40 -24.94 2.61
C ARG A 184 -8.82 -23.54 2.49
N LEU A 185 -7.49 -23.42 2.47
CA LEU A 185 -6.74 -22.17 2.34
C LEU A 185 -5.71 -22.27 1.22
N GLN A 186 -5.57 -21.18 0.49
CA GLN A 186 -4.46 -20.91 -0.42
C GLN A 186 -4.04 -19.44 -0.28
N ALA A 187 -2.83 -19.09 -0.71
CA ALA A 187 -2.33 -17.72 -0.58
C ALA A 187 -1.60 -17.24 -1.83
N ILE A 188 -1.75 -15.95 -2.12
CA ILE A 188 -1.05 -15.24 -3.18
C ILE A 188 -0.31 -14.08 -2.53
N PHE A 189 1.01 -14.07 -2.69
CA PHE A 189 1.90 -13.01 -2.29
C PHE A 189 2.36 -12.26 -3.55
N ALA A 190 2.49 -10.94 -3.43
CA ALA A 190 3.10 -10.10 -4.45
C ALA A 190 3.76 -8.88 -3.80
N GLY A 191 4.82 -8.39 -4.43
CA GLY A 191 5.49 -7.18 -3.98
C GLY A 191 6.98 -7.18 -4.25
N ASN A 192 7.55 -5.98 -4.29
CA ASN A 192 8.98 -5.81 -4.51
C ASN A 192 9.65 -5.31 -3.23
N ALA A 193 10.94 -5.62 -3.05
CA ALA A 193 11.81 -4.97 -2.08
C ALA A 193 12.61 -3.86 -2.77
N HIS A 194 12.96 -2.80 -2.04
CA HIS A 194 13.85 -1.78 -2.60
C HIS A 194 15.24 -2.37 -2.88
N PRO A 195 15.96 -2.00 -3.97
CA PRO A 195 17.25 -2.60 -4.30
C PRO A 195 18.30 -2.52 -3.18
N LYS A 196 18.22 -1.50 -2.33
CA LYS A 196 19.10 -1.30 -1.16
C LYS A 196 18.54 -1.84 0.16
N ASP A 197 17.30 -2.37 0.18
CA ASP A 197 16.68 -2.91 1.40
C ASP A 197 16.91 -4.42 1.51
N TRP A 198 18.03 -4.77 2.17
CA TRP A 198 18.39 -6.17 2.44
C TRP A 198 17.37 -6.89 3.32
N SER A 199 16.75 -6.19 4.27
CA SER A 199 15.73 -6.79 5.14
C SER A 199 14.48 -7.18 4.34
N GLY A 200 14.05 -6.32 3.42
CA GLY A 200 12.95 -6.59 2.50
C GLY A 200 13.24 -7.79 1.59
N LYS A 201 14.46 -7.87 1.03
CA LYS A 201 14.88 -9.02 0.19
C LYS A 201 14.87 -10.34 0.97
N ARG A 202 15.40 -10.34 2.20
CA ARG A 202 15.39 -11.52 3.06
C ARG A 202 13.98 -11.99 3.41
N LEU A 203 13.04 -11.06 3.62
CA LEU A 203 11.63 -11.43 3.83
C LEU A 203 11.02 -12.14 2.61
N ILE A 204 11.39 -11.72 1.40
CA ILE A 204 10.95 -12.41 0.17
C ILE A 204 11.53 -13.82 0.12
N GLU A 205 12.83 -13.96 0.38
CA GLU A 205 13.51 -15.26 0.44
C GLU A 205 12.88 -16.20 1.48
N GLU A 206 12.56 -15.70 2.68
CA GLU A 206 11.84 -16.47 3.71
C GLU A 206 10.48 -16.98 3.20
N ILE A 207 9.73 -16.16 2.46
CA ILE A 207 8.45 -16.57 1.88
C ILE A 207 8.63 -17.70 0.87
N TYR A 208 9.63 -17.64 -0.01
CA TYR A 208 9.96 -18.78 -0.89
C TYR A 208 10.33 -20.04 -0.10
N GLY A 209 11.06 -19.88 1.01
CA GLY A 209 11.34 -20.97 1.94
C GLY A 209 10.06 -21.59 2.53
N TYR A 210 9.06 -20.77 2.88
CA TYR A 210 7.76 -21.28 3.35
C TYR A 210 6.95 -21.94 2.24
N ILE A 211 6.96 -21.41 1.02
CA ILE A 211 6.32 -22.02 -0.16
C ILE A 211 6.83 -23.45 -0.36
N GLN A 212 8.15 -23.66 -0.28
CA GLN A 212 8.74 -25.00 -0.40
C GLN A 212 8.36 -25.91 0.77
N LYS A 213 8.44 -25.41 2.02
CA LYS A 213 8.15 -26.21 3.23
C LYS A 213 6.68 -26.60 3.37
N LEU A 214 5.76 -25.82 2.82
CA LEU A 214 4.31 -26.01 2.96
C LEU A 214 3.63 -26.48 1.68
N GLY A 215 4.38 -26.72 0.59
CA GLY A 215 3.80 -27.04 -0.71
C GLY A 215 2.92 -28.30 -0.73
N ASP A 216 3.14 -29.22 0.22
CA ASP A 216 2.35 -30.43 0.46
C ASP A 216 1.03 -30.15 1.21
N VAL A 217 0.94 -29.02 1.90
CA VAL A 217 -0.19 -28.65 2.76
C VAL A 217 -1.03 -27.52 2.19
N MET A 218 -0.41 -26.53 1.56
CA MET A 218 -1.07 -25.28 1.15
C MET A 218 -0.49 -24.78 -0.17
N LYS A 219 -1.38 -24.44 -1.12
CA LYS A 219 -0.96 -23.75 -2.34
C LYS A 219 -0.62 -22.30 -1.98
N ILE A 220 0.65 -21.95 -2.13
CA ILE A 220 1.15 -20.59 -1.90
C ILE A 220 1.90 -20.15 -3.16
N VAL A 221 1.52 -19.01 -3.71
CA VAL A 221 2.13 -18.45 -4.93
C VAL A 221 2.75 -17.10 -4.60
N TYR A 222 3.96 -16.87 -5.09
CA TYR A 222 4.58 -15.54 -5.12
C TYR A 222 4.58 -15.02 -6.55
N LEU A 223 4.05 -13.82 -6.78
CA LEU A 223 4.04 -13.12 -8.06
C LEU A 223 5.08 -11.99 -8.02
N GLU A 224 6.12 -12.09 -8.85
CA GLU A 224 7.16 -11.07 -8.99
C GLU A 224 6.70 -9.93 -9.92
N ASP A 225 7.48 -8.85 -9.96
CA ASP A 225 7.26 -7.69 -10.82
C ASP A 225 5.90 -7.02 -10.58
N TYR A 226 5.53 -6.88 -9.30
CA TYR A 226 4.28 -6.24 -8.90
C TYR A 226 4.21 -4.79 -9.41
N ASP A 227 3.18 -4.53 -10.20
CA ASP A 227 2.86 -3.22 -10.79
C ASP A 227 1.35 -2.92 -10.68
N MET A 228 0.91 -1.81 -11.29
CA MET A 228 -0.50 -1.44 -11.29
C MET A 228 -1.39 -2.41 -12.10
N GLN A 229 -0.86 -3.04 -13.14
CA GLN A 229 -1.63 -3.98 -13.96
C GLN A 229 -1.92 -5.26 -13.16
N MET A 230 -0.92 -5.76 -12.44
CA MET A 230 -1.07 -6.88 -11.51
C MET A 230 -2.00 -6.51 -10.36
N ALA A 231 -1.85 -5.32 -9.78
CA ALA A 231 -2.73 -4.84 -8.70
C ALA A 231 -4.21 -4.80 -9.12
N ALA A 232 -4.52 -4.55 -10.39
CA ALA A 232 -5.90 -4.58 -10.90
C ALA A 232 -6.46 -6.00 -11.10
N LYS A 233 -5.63 -7.04 -10.98
CA LYS A 233 -6.02 -8.46 -11.08
C LYS A 233 -6.13 -9.15 -9.72
N LEU A 234 -5.35 -8.69 -8.73
CA LEU A 234 -5.28 -9.22 -7.36
C LEU A 234 -6.39 -8.67 -6.47
#